data_AF-A0A0F9QM51-F1
#
_entry.id   AF-A0A0F9QM51-F1
#
_cell.length_a   1.000
_cell.length_b   1.000
_cell.length_c   1.000
_cell.angle_alpha   90.00
_cell.angle_beta   90.00
_cell.angle_gamma   90.00
#
_symmetry.space_group_name_H-M   'P 1'
#
loop_
_entity.id
_entity.type
_entity.pdbx_description
1 polymer ?
#
loop_
_entity_poly.entity_id
_entity_poly.type
_entity_poly.pdbx_seq_one_letter_code
_entity_poly.pdbx_strand_id
1 'polypeptide(L)'
;FMKSISFLNKSNNAIIIWKNFIKLHRDNADVWLTDWEQKITKKEEENFLDSFGNFSPIHPDLINRFKIDKVSLLNSRVNNLDFMDLENLFYYISNLRMLDLDLPFNNIEILEIVKNYMNGNIFSSSKNNIPDIKSIFYGLTIFSELNLWDNTNVIDVSRIEKFIKLNLKNFIPEKLEVNVYSLLCLKVMEKNDLLIMDMDFPLNLVLNLKLSNLEEYSPIQDVYNHLTVIRLFNKRADIIELKRKYLNEIKKFTTSIGSINNIITESAKALLIIDLLSLKEEEPDLCSGLLNFIINSTTFFNLINLNEDFNWRNNQLGYKIELKMLFWALLACSQYAPRKA
;
A
#
# COMPACT_ATOMS: atom_id res chain seq x y z
N PHE A 1 5.07 30.09 38.69
CA PHE A 1 4.32 29.27 39.66
C PHE A 1 2.93 29.81 40.00
N MET A 2 2.74 31.11 40.29
CA MET A 2 1.38 31.65 40.54
C MET A 2 0.47 31.84 39.29
N LYS A 3 1.00 31.78 38.06
CA LYS A 3 0.17 31.73 36.82
C LYS A 3 -0.28 30.32 36.41
N SER A 4 0.30 29.27 37.01
CA SER A 4 -0.04 27.87 36.72
C SER A 4 -1.30 27.41 37.49
N ILE A 5 -1.59 28.06 38.62
CA ILE A 5 -2.69 27.70 39.52
C ILE A 5 -4.04 28.27 39.02
N SER A 6 -4.05 29.38 38.27
CA SER A 6 -5.30 29.95 37.75
C SER A 6 -5.88 29.19 36.55
N PHE A 7 -5.05 28.44 35.81
CA PHE A 7 -5.50 27.61 34.70
C PHE A 7 -6.07 26.26 35.18
N LEU A 8 -5.44 25.66 36.20
CA LEU A 8 -5.91 24.41 36.83
C LEU A 8 -7.23 24.58 37.61
N ASN A 9 -7.48 25.76 38.21
CA ASN A 9 -8.76 26.03 38.87
C ASN A 9 -9.92 26.31 37.89
N LYS A 10 -9.64 26.80 36.68
CA LYS A 10 -10.70 26.98 35.65
C LYS A 10 -11.09 25.65 34.98
N SER A 11 -10.15 24.73 34.77
CA SER A 11 -10.46 23.40 34.22
C SER A 11 -11.22 22.54 35.22
N ASN A 12 -10.87 22.57 36.51
CA ASN A 12 -11.58 21.82 37.54
C ASN A 12 -13.00 22.35 37.79
N ASN A 13 -13.23 23.66 37.74
CA ASN A 13 -14.59 24.20 37.82
C ASN A 13 -15.43 23.88 36.58
N ALA A 14 -14.84 23.85 35.39
CA ALA A 14 -15.55 23.42 34.18
C ALA A 14 -15.92 21.92 34.25
N ILE A 15 -15.04 21.07 34.77
CA ILE A 15 -15.29 19.64 34.97
C ILE A 15 -16.37 19.40 36.04
N ILE A 16 -16.39 20.18 37.12
CA ILE A 16 -17.41 20.07 38.17
C ILE A 16 -18.78 20.58 37.69
N ILE A 17 -18.81 21.69 36.94
CA ILE A 17 -20.03 22.22 36.31
C ILE A 17 -20.58 21.21 35.29
N TRP A 18 -19.71 20.58 34.49
CA TRP A 18 -20.09 19.56 33.50
C TRP A 18 -20.57 18.25 34.16
N LYS A 19 -19.92 17.81 35.24
CA LYS A 19 -20.37 16.65 36.04
C LYS A 19 -21.71 16.88 36.73
N ASN A 20 -21.97 18.11 37.20
CA ASN A 20 -23.26 18.47 37.79
C ASN A 20 -24.36 18.62 36.73
N PHE A 21 -24.02 19.10 35.53
CA PHE A 21 -24.93 19.16 34.37
C PHE A 21 -25.36 17.75 33.92
N ILE A 22 -24.43 16.79 33.87
CA ILE A 22 -24.72 15.38 33.56
C ILE A 22 -25.57 14.73 34.65
N LYS A 23 -25.34 15.07 35.92
CA LYS A 23 -26.13 14.55 37.04
C LYS A 23 -27.58 15.07 37.03
N LEU A 24 -27.83 16.25 36.46
CA LEU A 24 -29.14 16.89 36.33
C LEU A 24 -29.96 16.40 35.12
N HIS A 25 -29.34 15.73 34.14
CA HIS A 25 -29.98 15.30 32.90
C HIS A 25 -29.86 13.78 32.64
N ARG A 26 -29.82 13.01 33.73
CA ARG A 26 -29.50 11.57 33.74
C ARG A 26 -30.45 10.68 32.94
N ASP A 27 -31.64 11.16 32.57
CA ASP A 27 -32.61 10.36 31.82
C ASP A 27 -32.48 10.52 30.28
N ASN A 28 -31.60 11.41 29.81
CA ASN A 28 -31.30 11.59 28.37
C ASN A 28 -29.82 11.39 28.01
N ALA A 29 -28.93 11.15 28.98
CA ALA A 29 -27.49 11.01 28.74
C ALA A 29 -27.09 9.61 28.22
N ASP A 30 -27.86 8.57 28.53
CA ASP A 30 -27.55 7.20 28.12
C ASP A 30 -27.68 6.99 26.60
N VAL A 31 -28.47 7.83 25.90
CA VAL A 31 -28.64 7.75 24.43
C VAL A 31 -27.50 8.47 23.69
N TRP A 32 -26.88 9.49 24.29
CA TRP A 32 -25.81 10.27 23.65
C TRP A 32 -24.42 9.72 23.93
N LEU A 33 -24.21 9.07 25.07
CA LEU A 33 -22.94 8.41 25.40
C LEU A 33 -22.73 7.13 24.59
N THR A 34 -23.77 6.33 24.34
CA THR A 34 -23.64 5.14 23.49
C THR A 34 -23.31 5.48 22.04
N ASP A 35 -23.80 6.61 21.50
CA ASP A 35 -23.52 6.99 20.10
C ASP A 35 -22.11 7.63 19.93
N TRP A 36 -21.56 8.25 20.98
CA TRP A 36 -20.21 8.80 20.99
C TRP A 36 -19.13 7.76 21.36
N GLU A 37 -19.42 6.85 22.30
CA GLU A 37 -18.53 5.74 22.64
C GLU A 37 -18.51 4.67 21.54
N GLN A 38 -19.61 4.44 20.82
CA GLN A 38 -19.60 3.61 19.59
C GLN A 38 -18.87 4.29 18.42
N LYS A 39 -18.78 5.62 18.38
CA LYS A 39 -17.96 6.36 17.40
C LYS A 39 -16.46 6.31 17.71
N ILE A 40 -16.06 6.02 18.95
CA ILE A 40 -14.65 5.97 19.38
C ILE A 40 -14.11 4.52 19.49
N THR A 41 -14.97 3.50 19.41
CA THR A 41 -14.55 2.08 19.45
C THR A 41 -15.05 1.20 18.29
N LYS A 42 -15.36 1.79 17.13
CA LYS A 42 -15.04 1.12 15.86
C LYS A 42 -13.65 1.56 15.47
N LYS A 43 -12.63 0.79 15.88
CA LYS A 43 -11.33 0.81 15.23
C LYS A 43 -11.64 0.73 13.74
N GLU A 44 -11.45 1.83 13.00
CA GLU A 44 -11.69 1.81 11.55
C GLU A 44 -10.92 0.60 11.04
N GLU A 45 -11.61 -0.30 10.34
CA GLU A 45 -10.92 -1.45 9.77
C GLU A 45 -9.81 -0.89 8.89
N GLU A 46 -8.55 -1.18 9.27
CA GLU A 46 -7.40 -0.78 8.49
C GLU A 46 -7.64 -1.29 7.06
N ASN A 47 -7.71 -0.36 6.11
CA ASN A 47 -7.83 -0.69 4.70
C ASN A 47 -6.45 -1.20 4.25
N PHE A 48 -6.37 -2.15 3.31
CA PHE A 48 -5.08 -2.59 2.79
C PHE A 48 -4.23 -1.43 2.24
N LEU A 49 -4.85 -0.35 1.77
CA LEU A 49 -4.15 0.85 1.34
C LEU A 49 -3.37 1.51 2.48
N ASP A 50 -3.80 1.33 3.73
CA ASP A 50 -3.08 1.80 4.92
C ASP A 50 -1.77 1.01 5.17
N SER A 51 -1.62 -0.15 4.51
CA SER A 51 -0.41 -0.98 4.53
C SER A 51 0.64 -0.59 3.49
N PHE A 52 0.31 0.26 2.50
CA PHE A 52 1.32 0.74 1.55
C PHE A 52 2.28 1.70 2.27
N GLY A 53 3.33 1.11 2.85
CA GLY A 53 4.23 1.71 3.82
C GLY A 53 3.95 1.21 5.25
N ASN A 54 4.98 0.65 5.88
CA ASN A 54 4.99 -0.07 7.15
C ASN A 54 4.14 -1.36 7.09
N PHE A 55 4.51 -2.27 6.18
CA PHE A 55 3.88 -3.58 6.03
C PHE A 55 4.01 -4.40 7.31
N SER A 56 2.89 -4.97 7.76
CA SER A 56 2.87 -5.90 8.89
C SER A 56 3.19 -7.33 8.44
N PRO A 57 3.84 -8.14 9.29
CA PRO A 57 3.99 -9.56 9.07
C PRO A 57 2.65 -10.25 8.80
N ILE A 58 2.59 -11.03 7.71
CA ILE A 58 1.43 -11.83 7.34
C ILE A 58 1.29 -13.00 8.32
N HIS A 59 0.06 -13.45 8.56
CA HIS A 59 -0.19 -14.61 9.42
C HIS A 59 0.59 -15.86 8.94
N PRO A 60 1.30 -16.58 9.83
CA PRO A 60 2.13 -17.72 9.45
C PRO A 60 1.39 -18.81 8.67
N ASP A 61 0.12 -19.09 9.01
CA ASP A 61 -0.70 -20.09 8.32
C ASP A 61 -0.84 -19.82 6.83
N LEU A 62 -0.88 -18.54 6.44
CA LEU A 62 -0.93 -18.16 5.03
C LEU A 62 0.45 -18.25 4.39
N ILE A 63 1.49 -17.75 5.07
CA ILE A 63 2.88 -17.80 4.58
C ILE A 63 3.30 -19.25 4.31
N ASN A 64 2.97 -20.17 5.22
CA ASN A 64 3.34 -21.58 5.13
C ASN A 64 2.68 -22.32 3.96
N ARG A 65 1.64 -21.74 3.35
CA ARG A 65 1.02 -22.29 2.12
C ARG A 65 1.85 -21.96 0.88
N PHE A 66 2.58 -20.86 0.89
CA PHE A 66 3.46 -20.50 -0.21
C PHE A 66 4.73 -21.34 -0.19
N LYS A 67 5.16 -21.76 -1.39
CA LYS A 67 6.48 -22.39 -1.57
C LYS A 67 7.51 -21.28 -1.82
N ILE A 68 8.14 -20.78 -0.76
CA ILE A 68 9.16 -19.73 -0.83
C ILE A 68 10.44 -20.27 -0.19
N ASP A 69 11.53 -20.29 -0.95
CA ASP A 69 12.86 -20.51 -0.38
C ASP A 69 13.35 -19.21 0.28
N LYS A 70 13.06 -19.09 1.58
CA LYS A 70 13.41 -17.90 2.38
C LYS A 70 14.93 -17.68 2.47
N VAL A 71 15.73 -18.75 2.45
CA VAL A 71 17.20 -18.65 2.50
C VAL A 71 17.72 -18.09 1.19
N SER A 72 17.20 -18.57 0.06
CA SER A 72 17.54 -18.04 -1.25
C SER A 72 17.10 -16.59 -1.42
N LEU A 73 15.90 -16.22 -0.96
CA LEU A 73 15.46 -14.83 -0.93
C LEU A 73 16.41 -13.94 -0.10
N LEU A 74 16.78 -14.34 1.12
CA LEU A 74 17.71 -13.56 1.94
C LEU A 74 19.08 -13.38 1.26
N ASN A 75 19.57 -14.41 0.58
CA ASN A 75 20.85 -14.40 -0.09
C ASN A 75 20.81 -13.81 -1.52
N SER A 76 19.61 -13.52 -2.06
CA SER A 76 19.47 -13.08 -3.46
C SER A 76 20.19 -11.77 -3.74
N ARG A 77 20.32 -10.91 -2.73
CA ARG A 77 21.05 -9.65 -2.79
C ARG A 77 22.52 -9.81 -3.16
N VAL A 78 23.16 -10.91 -2.78
CA VAL A 78 24.62 -11.09 -2.96
C VAL A 78 24.96 -11.14 -4.45
N ASN A 79 24.12 -11.80 -5.24
CA ASN A 79 24.32 -11.94 -6.68
C ASN A 79 23.64 -10.83 -7.49
N ASN A 80 22.85 -9.96 -6.85
CA ASN A 80 22.01 -8.97 -7.52
C ASN A 80 22.17 -7.54 -6.98
N LEU A 81 23.26 -7.25 -6.25
CA LEU A 81 23.46 -5.95 -5.62
C LEU A 81 23.44 -4.80 -6.63
N ASP A 82 24.06 -5.00 -7.80
CA ASP A 82 24.09 -4.02 -8.90
C ASP A 82 22.71 -3.77 -9.53
N PHE A 83 21.71 -4.59 -9.19
CA PHE A 83 20.35 -4.53 -9.74
C PHE A 83 19.31 -4.10 -8.70
N MET A 84 19.75 -3.68 -7.51
CA MET A 84 18.89 -3.09 -6.49
C MET A 84 18.59 -1.63 -6.82
N ASP A 85 17.79 -1.40 -7.86
CA ASP A 85 17.13 -0.10 -8.06
C ASP A 85 16.07 0.16 -6.98
N LEU A 86 15.52 1.38 -6.92
CA LEU A 86 14.51 1.72 -5.91
C LEU A 86 13.30 0.78 -5.94
N GLU A 87 12.88 0.34 -7.13
CA GLU A 87 11.72 -0.55 -7.28
C GLU A 87 12.02 -1.94 -6.71
N ASN A 88 13.15 -2.53 -7.09
CA ASN A 88 13.57 -3.85 -6.64
C ASN A 88 13.88 -3.84 -5.13
N LEU A 89 14.52 -2.77 -4.64
CA LEU A 89 14.80 -2.59 -3.22
C LEU A 89 13.51 -2.46 -2.40
N PHE A 90 12.54 -1.69 -2.91
CA PHE A 90 11.21 -1.59 -2.32
C PHE A 90 10.53 -2.96 -2.22
N TYR A 91 10.46 -3.71 -3.33
CA TYR A 91 9.83 -5.04 -3.32
C TYR A 91 10.56 -6.01 -2.39
N TYR A 92 11.89 -5.98 -2.38
CA TYR A 92 12.71 -6.82 -1.52
C TYR A 92 12.43 -6.56 -0.04
N ILE A 93 12.51 -5.30 0.41
CA ILE A 93 12.22 -4.92 1.81
C ILE A 93 10.78 -5.28 2.17
N SER A 94 9.82 -4.96 1.31
CA SER A 94 8.39 -5.21 1.56
C SER A 94 8.11 -6.72 1.70
N ASN A 95 8.72 -7.55 0.84
CA ASN A 95 8.60 -9.00 0.92
C ASN A 95 9.17 -9.54 2.24
N LEU A 96 10.35 -9.09 2.66
CA LEU A 96 10.94 -9.51 3.94
C LEU A 96 10.07 -9.10 5.13
N ARG A 97 9.56 -7.87 5.15
CA ARG A 97 8.62 -7.38 6.17
C ARG A 97 7.37 -8.24 6.27
N MET A 98 6.72 -8.52 5.13
CA MET A 98 5.51 -9.36 5.08
C MET A 98 5.79 -10.82 5.50
N LEU A 99 7.02 -11.32 5.29
CA LEU A 99 7.43 -12.67 5.65
C LEU A 99 7.98 -12.82 7.07
N ASP A 100 8.03 -11.73 7.84
CA ASP A 100 8.67 -11.67 9.16
C ASP A 100 10.15 -12.09 9.12
N LEU A 101 10.88 -11.60 8.13
CA LEU A 101 12.29 -11.88 7.94
C LEU A 101 13.14 -10.64 8.22
N ASP A 102 14.26 -10.86 8.88
CA ASP A 102 15.24 -9.81 9.13
C ASP A 102 15.79 -9.26 7.81
N LEU A 103 15.90 -7.93 7.73
CA LEU A 103 16.55 -7.29 6.61
C LEU A 103 18.05 -7.55 6.70
N PRO A 104 18.67 -8.19 5.70
CA PRO A 104 20.09 -8.51 5.79
C PRO A 104 20.99 -7.28 5.49
N PHE A 105 20.41 -6.12 5.17
CA PHE A 105 21.11 -4.84 5.00
C PHE A 105 21.12 -4.01 6.27
N ASN A 106 22.21 -3.30 6.52
CA ASN A 106 22.22 -2.20 7.48
C ASN A 106 21.79 -0.87 6.82
N ASN A 107 21.46 0.12 7.65
CA ASN A 107 20.98 1.42 7.17
C ASN A 107 21.99 2.14 6.27
N ILE A 108 23.30 1.99 6.49
CA ILE A 108 24.34 2.65 5.68
C ILE A 108 24.34 2.08 4.27
N GLU A 109 24.30 0.74 4.12
CA GLU A 109 24.23 0.07 2.82
C GLU A 109 22.99 0.51 2.03
N ILE A 110 21.83 0.60 2.69
CA ILE A 110 20.59 1.09 2.06
C ILE A 110 20.75 2.52 1.56
N LEU A 111 21.31 3.41 2.38
CA LEU A 111 21.52 4.80 1.99
C LEU A 111 22.52 4.94 0.83
N GLU A 112 23.53 4.07 0.75
CA GLU A 112 24.46 4.03 -0.39
C GLU A 112 23.78 3.60 -1.68
N ILE A 113 22.94 2.56 -1.64
CA ILE A 113 22.13 2.13 -2.80
C ILE A 113 21.22 3.28 -3.23
N VAL A 114 20.43 3.83 -2.30
CA VAL A 114 19.45 4.89 -2.57
C VAL A 114 20.10 6.12 -3.19
N LYS A 115 21.29 6.55 -2.73
CA LYS A 115 22.02 7.70 -3.31
C LYS A 115 22.30 7.55 -4.81
N ASN A 116 22.28 6.32 -5.36
CA ASN A 116 22.42 6.09 -6.80
C ASN A 116 21.16 6.39 -7.61
N TYR A 117 20.05 6.64 -6.92
CA TYR A 117 18.73 6.86 -7.47
C TYR A 117 18.16 8.18 -6.95
N MET A 118 19.02 9.20 -6.90
CA MET A 118 18.66 10.55 -6.49
C MET A 118 19.21 11.59 -7.44
N ASN A 119 18.39 12.57 -7.78
CA ASN A 119 18.78 13.76 -8.52
C ASN A 119 18.33 14.99 -7.74
N GLY A 120 19.27 15.85 -7.34
CA GLY A 120 18.98 17.05 -6.55
C GLY A 120 18.35 16.76 -5.17
N ASN A 121 18.74 15.65 -4.54
CA ASN A 121 18.23 15.14 -3.27
C ASN A 121 16.74 14.72 -3.29
N ILE A 122 16.20 14.45 -4.48
CA ILE A 122 14.88 13.87 -4.70
C ILE A 122 15.08 12.51 -5.38
N PHE A 123 14.25 11.52 -5.04
CA PHE A 123 14.33 10.20 -5.66
C PHE A 123 14.04 10.24 -7.17
N SER A 124 14.75 9.42 -7.92
CA SER A 124 14.66 9.30 -9.38
C SER A 124 15.05 7.90 -9.83
N SER A 125 14.72 7.52 -11.06
CA SER A 125 15.08 6.21 -11.61
C SER A 125 16.59 6.02 -11.86
N SER A 126 17.38 7.09 -11.84
CA SER A 126 18.85 7.09 -11.81
C SER A 126 19.38 8.49 -11.42
N LYS A 127 20.67 8.63 -11.06
CA LYS A 127 21.29 9.94 -10.77
C LYS A 127 21.08 11.01 -11.85
N ASN A 128 20.99 10.59 -13.11
CA ASN A 128 20.91 11.49 -14.26
C ASN A 128 19.46 11.74 -14.72
N ASN A 129 18.51 10.95 -14.22
CA ASN A 129 17.12 11.07 -14.62
C ASN A 129 16.41 12.16 -13.82
N ILE A 130 15.41 12.79 -14.44
CA ILE A 130 14.52 13.72 -13.75
C ILE A 130 13.70 12.92 -12.73
N PRO A 131 13.47 13.45 -11.52
CA PRO A 131 12.58 12.83 -10.55
C PRO A 131 11.20 12.51 -11.13
N ASP A 132 10.68 11.33 -10.79
CA ASP A 132 9.37 10.86 -11.17
C ASP A 132 8.61 10.34 -9.94
N ILE A 133 7.28 10.40 -9.97
CA ILE A 133 6.48 10.13 -8.78
C ILE A 133 6.57 8.67 -8.31
N LYS A 134 6.85 7.74 -9.22
CA LYS A 134 6.94 6.31 -8.91
C LYS A 134 8.24 6.01 -8.17
N SER A 135 9.36 6.56 -8.63
CA SER A 135 10.65 6.51 -7.90
C SER A 135 10.54 7.18 -6.54
N ILE A 136 9.84 8.32 -6.44
CA ILE A 136 9.57 9.00 -5.16
C ILE A 136 8.78 8.10 -4.21
N PHE A 137 7.73 7.43 -4.70
CA PHE A 137 6.96 6.50 -3.88
C PHE A 137 7.84 5.38 -3.31
N TYR A 138 8.65 4.73 -4.16
CA TYR A 138 9.53 3.66 -3.72
C TYR A 138 10.54 4.14 -2.68
N GLY A 139 11.21 5.28 -2.92
CA GLY A 139 12.16 5.87 -1.98
C GLY A 139 11.53 6.26 -0.64
N LEU A 140 10.37 6.93 -0.66
CA LEU A 140 9.63 7.29 0.56
C LEU A 140 9.21 6.06 1.36
N THR A 141 8.77 5.01 0.68
CA THR A 141 8.35 3.78 1.36
C THR A 141 9.53 3.07 2.00
N ILE A 142 10.68 2.98 1.31
CA ILE A 142 11.93 2.46 1.90
C ILE A 142 12.31 3.25 3.16
N PHE A 143 12.21 4.59 3.11
CA PHE A 143 12.53 5.45 4.25
C PHE A 143 11.57 5.25 5.41
N SER A 144 10.27 5.11 5.13
CA SER A 144 9.24 4.82 6.13
C SER A 144 9.50 3.48 6.82
N GLU A 145 9.70 2.41 6.04
CA GLU A 145 9.88 1.04 6.53
C GLU A 145 11.09 0.87 7.44
N LEU A 146 12.14 1.65 7.17
CA LEU A 146 13.43 1.54 7.84
C LEU A 146 13.70 2.70 8.81
N ASN A 147 12.72 3.58 9.00
CA ASN A 147 12.81 4.79 9.83
C ASN A 147 14.07 5.62 9.52
N LEU A 148 14.28 5.95 8.25
CA LEU A 148 15.49 6.64 7.77
C LEU A 148 15.35 8.17 7.67
N TRP A 149 14.28 8.73 8.23
CA TRP A 149 13.91 10.15 8.07
C TRP A 149 14.95 11.14 8.61
N ASP A 150 15.73 10.75 9.62
CA ASP A 150 16.80 11.58 10.20
C ASP A 150 17.97 11.83 9.23
N ASN A 151 18.01 11.15 8.08
CA ASN A 151 19.06 11.29 7.07
C ASN A 151 18.80 12.45 6.10
N THR A 152 18.60 13.67 6.63
CA THR A 152 18.32 14.88 5.85
C THR A 152 19.43 15.28 4.88
N ASN A 153 20.63 14.74 5.06
CA ASN A 153 21.76 14.94 4.14
C ASN A 153 21.59 14.16 2.82
N VAL A 154 20.68 13.18 2.81
CA VAL A 154 20.39 12.33 1.65
C VAL A 154 19.19 12.88 0.91
N ILE A 155 18.06 13.09 1.60
CA ILE A 155 16.79 13.56 1.00
C ILE A 155 16.48 15.01 1.36
N ASP A 156 15.91 15.76 0.40
CA ASP A 156 15.28 17.05 0.66
C ASP A 156 13.76 16.85 0.74
N VAL A 157 13.28 16.65 1.98
CA VAL A 157 11.85 16.41 2.28
C VAL A 157 10.98 17.56 1.75
N SER A 158 11.44 18.82 1.85
CA SER A 158 10.66 19.98 1.40
C SER A 158 10.52 20.01 -0.12
N ARG A 159 11.55 19.60 -0.87
CA ARG A 159 11.46 19.46 -2.32
C ARG A 159 10.56 18.31 -2.73
N ILE A 160 10.66 17.16 -2.06
CA ILE A 160 9.78 16.01 -2.30
C ILE A 160 8.32 16.41 -2.05
N GLU A 161 8.05 17.09 -0.94
CA GLU A 161 6.74 17.63 -0.61
C GLU A 161 6.21 18.54 -1.72
N LYS A 162 6.99 19.54 -2.15
CA LYS A 162 6.62 20.44 -3.26
C LYS A 162 6.34 19.68 -4.55
N PHE A 163 7.13 18.65 -4.85
CA PHE A 163 6.95 17.81 -6.04
C PHE A 163 5.62 17.05 -5.99
N ILE A 164 5.31 16.41 -4.85
CA ILE A 164 4.04 15.70 -4.64
C ILE A 164 2.86 16.67 -4.77
N LYS A 165 2.92 17.82 -4.09
CA LYS A 165 1.89 18.86 -4.16
C LYS A 165 1.66 19.35 -5.60
N LEU A 166 2.72 19.50 -6.39
CA LEU A 166 2.61 19.91 -7.80
C LEU A 166 1.92 18.84 -8.65
N ASN A 167 2.26 17.56 -8.48
CA ASN A 167 1.62 16.47 -9.20
C ASN A 167 0.13 16.37 -8.84
N LEU A 168 -0.20 16.47 -7.55
CA LEU A 168 -1.58 16.47 -7.07
C LEU A 168 -2.35 17.71 -7.55
N LYS A 169 -1.73 18.89 -7.62
CA LYS A 169 -2.38 20.10 -8.17
C LYS A 169 -2.67 19.97 -9.67
N ASN A 170 -1.82 19.27 -10.42
CA ASN A 170 -1.95 19.04 -11.85
C ASN A 170 -2.61 17.69 -12.15
N PHE A 171 -3.56 17.27 -11.32
CA PHE A 171 -4.23 15.98 -11.42
C PHE A 171 -4.99 15.83 -12.74
N ILE A 172 -4.74 14.71 -13.43
CA ILE A 172 -5.41 14.33 -14.68
C ILE A 172 -6.08 12.98 -14.42
N PRO A 173 -7.43 12.88 -14.39
CA PRO A 173 -8.15 11.65 -14.03
C PRO A 173 -7.69 10.41 -14.81
N GLU A 174 -7.38 10.58 -16.09
CA GLU A 174 -6.96 9.54 -17.03
C GLU A 174 -5.57 8.97 -16.71
N LYS A 175 -4.69 9.72 -16.03
CA LYS A 175 -3.33 9.28 -15.67
C LYS A 175 -3.34 8.48 -14.36
N LEU A 176 -4.11 7.40 -14.34
CA LEU A 176 -4.41 6.59 -13.15
C LEU A 176 -3.15 6.13 -12.38
N GLU A 177 -2.12 5.60 -13.05
CA GLU A 177 -0.91 5.12 -12.37
C GLU A 177 -0.18 6.27 -11.65
N VAL A 178 -0.03 7.42 -12.31
CA VAL A 178 0.60 8.63 -11.74
C VAL A 178 -0.21 9.11 -10.53
N ASN A 179 -1.54 9.10 -10.63
CA ASN A 179 -2.44 9.49 -9.56
C ASN A 179 -2.33 8.55 -8.34
N VAL A 180 -2.27 7.23 -8.57
CA VAL A 180 -2.05 6.24 -7.50
C VAL A 180 -0.75 6.54 -6.77
N TYR A 181 0.38 6.66 -7.47
CA TYR A 181 1.67 6.90 -6.80
C TYR A 181 1.73 8.27 -6.12
N SER A 182 1.10 9.31 -6.67
CA SER A 182 1.03 10.63 -6.03
C SER A 182 0.29 10.57 -4.69
N LEU A 183 -0.84 9.87 -4.67
CA LEU A 183 -1.65 9.70 -3.45
C LEU A 183 -0.98 8.77 -2.45
N LEU A 184 -0.32 7.70 -2.90
CA LEU A 184 0.46 6.83 -2.01
C LEU A 184 1.63 7.59 -1.38
N CYS A 185 2.34 8.44 -2.14
CA CYS A 185 3.37 9.32 -1.58
C CYS A 185 2.80 10.22 -0.49
N LEU A 186 1.65 10.86 -0.75
CA LEU A 186 0.96 11.68 0.25
C LEU A 186 0.65 10.86 1.51
N LYS A 187 0.10 9.65 1.37
CA LYS A 187 -0.22 8.79 2.53
C LYS A 187 1.01 8.39 3.33
N VAL A 188 2.11 8.03 2.67
CA VAL A 188 3.38 7.74 3.36
C VAL A 188 3.88 8.97 4.11
N MET A 189 3.80 10.16 3.52
CA MET A 189 4.23 11.40 4.18
C MET A 189 3.32 11.81 5.35
N GLU A 190 1.99 11.69 5.21
CA GLU A 190 1.02 11.93 6.28
C GLU A 190 1.25 10.99 7.46
N LYS A 191 1.47 9.70 7.20
CA LYS A 191 1.71 8.68 8.24
C LYS A 191 2.98 8.94 9.08
N ASN A 192 3.92 9.69 8.53
CA ASN A 192 5.18 10.04 9.19
C ASN A 192 5.20 11.51 9.67
N ASP A 193 4.04 12.19 9.72
CA ASP A 193 3.88 13.58 10.15
C ASP A 193 4.72 14.60 9.33
N LEU A 194 5.07 14.26 8.08
CA LEU A 194 5.92 15.08 7.21
C LEU A 194 5.13 16.00 6.29
N LEU A 195 3.85 15.73 6.08
CA LEU A 195 2.96 16.51 5.23
C LEU A 195 1.53 16.42 5.76
N ILE A 196 0.86 17.57 5.88
CA ILE A 196 -0.58 17.66 6.06
C ILE A 196 -1.13 18.43 4.87
N MET A 197 -2.11 17.85 4.17
CA MET A 197 -2.74 18.46 3.02
C MET A 197 -4.25 18.19 3.05
N ASP A 198 -5.04 19.26 3.08
CA ASP A 198 -6.47 19.15 2.80
C ASP A 198 -6.65 19.00 1.29
N MET A 199 -7.26 17.89 0.90
CA MET A 199 -7.42 17.47 -0.48
C MET A 199 -8.85 17.78 -0.92
N ASP A 200 -9.08 18.93 -1.57
CA ASP A 200 -10.33 19.21 -2.27
C ASP A 200 -10.23 18.73 -3.72
N PHE A 201 -10.42 17.42 -3.91
CA PHE A 201 -10.30 16.78 -5.22
C PHE A 201 -11.67 16.50 -5.82
N PRO A 202 -11.82 16.66 -7.14
CA PRO A 202 -13.07 16.39 -7.82
C PRO A 202 -13.25 14.87 -8.01
N LEU A 203 -13.56 14.15 -6.92
CA LEU A 203 -13.81 12.70 -6.90
C LEU A 203 -14.79 12.26 -7.99
N ASN A 204 -15.78 13.11 -8.30
CA ASN A 204 -16.74 12.88 -9.38
C ASN A 204 -16.10 12.72 -10.76
N LEU A 205 -14.98 13.37 -11.06
CA LEU A 205 -14.26 13.17 -12.33
C LEU A 205 -13.66 11.77 -12.41
N VAL A 206 -13.15 11.26 -11.28
CA VAL A 206 -12.61 9.91 -11.19
C VAL A 206 -13.73 8.89 -11.27
N LEU A 207 -14.76 8.98 -10.42
CA LEU A 207 -15.88 8.03 -10.39
C LEU A 207 -16.54 7.78 -11.76
N ASN A 208 -16.64 8.83 -12.58
CA ASN A 208 -17.28 8.78 -13.90
C ASN A 208 -16.32 8.43 -15.05
N LEU A 209 -15.06 8.10 -14.75
CA LEU A 209 -14.05 7.80 -15.75
C LEU A 209 -14.41 6.54 -16.56
N LYS A 210 -14.39 6.67 -17.88
CA LYS A 210 -14.58 5.56 -18.82
C LYS A 210 -13.23 4.90 -19.12
N LEU A 211 -12.88 3.87 -18.36
CA LEU A 211 -11.59 3.17 -18.47
C LEU A 211 -11.28 2.66 -19.89
N SER A 212 -12.30 2.24 -20.64
CA SER A 212 -12.13 1.78 -22.04
C SER A 212 -11.59 2.83 -23.00
N ASN A 213 -11.60 4.11 -22.59
CA ASN A 213 -11.12 5.22 -23.41
C ASN A 213 -9.68 5.62 -23.06
N LEU A 214 -9.04 4.95 -22.10
CA LEU A 214 -7.66 5.21 -21.73
C LEU A 214 -6.72 4.74 -22.84
N GLU A 215 -5.64 5.50 -23.02
CA GLU A 215 -4.49 5.09 -23.82
C GLU A 215 -3.90 3.81 -23.21
N GLU A 216 -3.66 2.79 -24.04
CA GLU A 216 -3.11 1.49 -23.60
C GLU A 216 -3.93 0.77 -22.50
N TYR A 217 -5.26 0.86 -22.56
CA TYR A 217 -6.17 0.23 -21.59
C TYR A 217 -5.78 -1.23 -21.25
N SER A 218 -5.42 -1.43 -19.98
CA SER A 218 -5.11 -2.73 -19.38
C SER A 218 -6.19 -3.04 -18.34
N PRO A 219 -7.15 -3.93 -18.64
CA PRO A 219 -8.39 -4.07 -17.87
C PRO A 219 -8.19 -4.23 -16.36
N ILE A 220 -7.35 -5.18 -15.96
CA ILE A 220 -7.14 -5.51 -14.55
C ILE A 220 -6.32 -4.43 -13.85
N GLN A 221 -5.29 -3.90 -14.52
CA GLN A 221 -4.44 -2.86 -13.98
C GLN A 221 -5.20 -1.54 -13.78
N ASP A 222 -5.98 -1.13 -14.78
CA ASP A 222 -6.70 0.13 -14.76
C ASP A 222 -7.89 0.10 -13.81
N VAL A 223 -8.60 -1.04 -13.71
CA VAL A 223 -9.63 -1.22 -12.68
C VAL A 223 -9.02 -1.13 -11.28
N TYR A 224 -7.89 -1.79 -11.04
CA TYR A 224 -7.17 -1.71 -9.77
C TYR A 224 -6.75 -0.28 -9.45
N ASN A 225 -6.10 0.41 -10.40
CA ASN A 225 -5.64 1.78 -10.19
C ASN A 225 -6.81 2.73 -9.95
N HIS A 226 -7.90 2.58 -10.71
CA HIS A 226 -9.07 3.44 -10.58
C HIS A 226 -9.72 3.34 -9.19
N LEU A 227 -9.97 2.11 -8.73
CA LEU A 227 -10.52 1.89 -7.38
C LEU A 227 -9.55 2.34 -6.29
N THR A 228 -8.24 2.14 -6.49
CA THR A 228 -7.21 2.61 -5.57
C THR A 228 -7.25 4.13 -5.42
N VAL A 229 -7.29 4.87 -6.53
CA VAL A 229 -7.43 6.35 -6.51
C VAL A 229 -8.69 6.77 -5.75
N ILE A 230 -9.84 6.17 -6.05
CA ILE A 230 -11.11 6.46 -5.36
C ILE A 230 -10.98 6.28 -3.85
N ARG A 231 -10.44 5.13 -3.41
CA ARG A 231 -10.31 4.81 -1.98
C ARG A 231 -9.24 5.65 -1.27
N LEU A 232 -8.16 6.02 -1.95
CA LEU A 232 -7.14 6.90 -1.40
C LEU A 232 -7.67 8.33 -1.19
N PHE A 233 -8.56 8.81 -2.06
CA PHE A 233 -9.25 10.08 -1.88
C PHE A 233 -10.33 10.01 -0.79
N ASN A 234 -11.21 9.03 -0.89
CA ASN A 234 -12.31 8.87 0.04
C ASN A 234 -12.55 7.37 0.30
N LYS A 235 -12.09 6.92 1.47
CA LYS A 235 -12.27 5.54 1.94
C LYS A 235 -13.73 5.09 1.88
N ARG A 236 -14.68 6.01 2.09
CA ARG A 236 -16.13 5.76 2.15
C ARG A 236 -16.89 6.17 0.89
N ALA A 237 -16.20 6.42 -0.22
CA ALA A 237 -16.84 6.71 -1.49
C ALA A 237 -17.88 5.62 -1.84
N ASP A 238 -19.07 6.05 -2.27
CA ASP A 238 -20.07 5.14 -2.81
C ASP A 238 -19.63 4.68 -4.21
N ILE A 239 -19.48 3.36 -4.34
CA ILE A 239 -19.01 2.70 -5.55
C ILE A 239 -19.97 1.59 -5.99
N ILE A 240 -21.24 1.65 -5.57
CA ILE A 240 -22.22 0.59 -5.83
C ILE A 240 -22.38 0.29 -7.33
N GLU A 241 -22.35 1.33 -8.17
CA GLU A 241 -22.42 1.20 -9.62
C GLU A 241 -21.18 0.51 -10.22
N LEU A 242 -20.01 0.68 -9.58
CA LEU A 242 -18.75 0.09 -10.02
C LEU A 242 -18.65 -1.39 -9.66
N LYS A 243 -19.26 -1.84 -8.56
CA LYS A 243 -19.22 -3.26 -8.10
C LYS A 243 -19.56 -4.23 -9.23
N ARG A 244 -20.78 -4.12 -9.79
CA ARG A 244 -21.25 -5.02 -10.85
C ARG A 244 -20.43 -4.88 -12.13
N LYS A 245 -20.07 -3.66 -12.51
CA LYS A 245 -19.29 -3.37 -13.71
C LYS A 245 -17.93 -4.07 -13.66
N TYR A 246 -17.19 -3.90 -12.57
CA TYR A 246 -15.83 -4.44 -12.42
C TYR A 246 -15.78 -5.92 -12.10
N LEU A 247 -16.77 -6.45 -11.38
CA LEU A 247 -16.92 -7.88 -11.23
C LEU A 247 -17.11 -8.57 -12.59
N ASN A 248 -17.97 -8.02 -13.45
CA ASN A 248 -18.16 -8.55 -14.80
C ASN A 248 -16.87 -8.48 -15.64
N GLU A 249 -16.10 -7.39 -15.53
CA GLU A 249 -14.79 -7.30 -16.19
C GLU A 249 -13.83 -8.39 -15.70
N ILE A 250 -13.68 -8.60 -14.38
CA ILE A 250 -12.83 -9.66 -13.82
C ILE A 250 -13.24 -11.05 -14.35
N LYS A 251 -14.54 -11.35 -14.33
CA LYS A 251 -15.07 -12.65 -14.77
C LYS A 251 -14.79 -12.95 -16.25
N LYS A 252 -14.67 -11.94 -17.11
CA LYS A 252 -14.29 -12.14 -18.53
C LYS A 252 -12.89 -12.70 -18.72
N PHE A 253 -11.96 -12.35 -17.83
CA PHE A 253 -10.56 -12.78 -17.89
C PHE A 253 -10.26 -13.98 -16.99
N THR A 254 -11.26 -14.46 -16.26
CA THR A 254 -11.11 -15.62 -15.38
C THR A 254 -11.04 -16.90 -16.21
N THR A 255 -9.96 -17.66 -16.04
CA THR A 255 -9.72 -18.92 -16.74
C THR A 255 -10.28 -20.10 -15.94
N SER A 256 -10.40 -21.26 -16.59
CA SER A 256 -10.91 -22.49 -15.96
C SER A 256 -10.10 -22.98 -14.76
N ILE A 257 -8.83 -22.57 -14.65
CA ILE A 257 -7.96 -22.91 -13.52
C ILE A 257 -8.07 -21.90 -12.36
N GLY A 258 -9.05 -20.98 -12.42
CA GLY A 258 -9.28 -19.99 -11.37
C GLY A 258 -8.25 -18.87 -11.35
N SER A 259 -7.71 -18.48 -12.50
CA SER A 259 -6.72 -17.41 -12.62
C SER A 259 -7.22 -16.28 -13.51
N ILE A 260 -6.57 -15.12 -13.47
CA ILE A 260 -6.74 -14.08 -14.49
C ILE A 260 -5.65 -14.22 -15.53
N ASN A 261 -6.03 -14.56 -16.76
CA ASN A 261 -5.11 -14.77 -17.90
C ASN A 261 -3.92 -15.72 -17.62
N ASN A 262 -4.00 -16.58 -16.61
CA ASN A 262 -2.88 -17.40 -16.10
C ASN A 262 -1.68 -16.58 -15.59
N ILE A 263 -1.90 -15.34 -15.14
CA ILE A 263 -0.85 -14.43 -14.64
C ILE A 263 -1.03 -14.18 -13.15
N ILE A 264 0.02 -14.44 -12.35
CA ILE A 264 -0.01 -14.30 -10.89
C ILE A 264 -0.29 -12.85 -10.46
N THR A 265 0.38 -11.87 -11.07
CA THR A 265 0.21 -10.45 -10.69
C THR A 265 -1.17 -9.90 -11.05
N GLU A 266 -1.78 -10.33 -12.16
CA GLU A 266 -3.17 -9.97 -12.49
C GLU A 266 -4.16 -10.66 -11.58
N SER A 267 -3.95 -11.94 -11.26
CA SER A 267 -4.79 -12.68 -10.31
C SER A 267 -4.76 -12.06 -8.91
N ALA A 268 -3.58 -11.63 -8.46
CA ALA A 268 -3.39 -10.92 -7.20
C ALA A 268 -4.11 -9.56 -7.19
N LYS A 269 -4.00 -8.78 -8.27
CA LYS A 269 -4.73 -7.51 -8.40
C LYS A 269 -6.24 -7.72 -8.46
N ALA A 270 -6.73 -8.78 -9.08
CA ALA A 270 -8.15 -9.11 -9.07
C ALA A 270 -8.67 -9.41 -7.66
N LEU A 271 -7.91 -10.12 -6.82
CA LEU A 271 -8.25 -10.28 -5.40
C LEU A 271 -8.32 -8.93 -4.68
N LEU A 272 -7.33 -8.04 -4.89
CA LEU A 272 -7.35 -6.70 -4.30
C LEU A 272 -8.54 -5.86 -4.81
N ILE A 273 -8.93 -6.01 -6.08
CA ILE A 273 -10.13 -5.37 -6.63
C ILE A 273 -11.39 -5.89 -5.92
N ILE A 274 -11.51 -7.21 -5.74
CA ILE A 274 -12.64 -7.82 -5.05
C ILE A 274 -12.73 -7.31 -3.60
N ASP A 275 -11.60 -7.14 -2.92
CA ASP A 275 -11.53 -6.53 -1.60
C ASP A 275 -11.96 -5.04 -1.61
N LEU A 276 -11.41 -4.24 -2.53
CA LEU A 276 -11.76 -2.81 -2.72
C LEU A 276 -13.26 -2.59 -2.94
N LEU A 277 -13.90 -3.53 -3.64
CA LEU A 277 -15.32 -3.57 -3.93
C LEU A 277 -16.16 -4.16 -2.79
N SER A 278 -15.53 -4.68 -1.73
CA SER A 278 -16.17 -5.40 -0.63
C SER A 278 -17.06 -6.53 -1.13
N LEU A 279 -16.52 -7.38 -2.01
CA LEU A 279 -17.22 -8.49 -2.66
C LEU A 279 -16.72 -9.88 -2.20
N LYS A 280 -15.86 -9.95 -1.17
CA LYS A 280 -15.26 -11.21 -0.69
C LYS A 280 -16.30 -12.27 -0.34
N GLU A 281 -17.32 -11.89 0.43
CA GLU A 281 -18.41 -12.78 0.86
C GLU A 281 -19.42 -13.08 -0.25
N GLU A 282 -19.55 -12.16 -1.22
CA GLU A 282 -20.47 -12.29 -2.35
C GLU A 282 -19.89 -13.22 -3.43
N GLU A 283 -18.56 -13.32 -3.52
CA GLU A 283 -17.84 -14.07 -4.56
C GLU A 283 -16.77 -15.02 -3.97
N PRO A 284 -17.14 -15.94 -3.06
CA PRO A 284 -16.18 -16.80 -2.34
C PRO A 284 -15.48 -17.80 -3.27
N ASP A 285 -16.18 -18.34 -4.27
CA ASP A 285 -15.61 -19.30 -5.22
C ASP A 285 -14.55 -18.66 -6.11
N LEU A 286 -14.81 -17.44 -6.59
CA LEU A 286 -13.85 -16.67 -7.38
C LEU A 286 -12.60 -16.34 -6.53
N CYS A 287 -12.80 -15.88 -5.30
CA CYS A 287 -11.69 -15.61 -4.37
C CYS A 287 -10.85 -16.87 -4.12
N SER A 288 -11.50 -18.00 -3.82
CA SER A 288 -10.84 -19.27 -3.56
C SER A 288 -10.05 -19.77 -4.77
N GLY A 289 -10.62 -19.67 -5.97
CA GLY A 289 -9.93 -20.01 -7.22
C GLY A 289 -8.65 -19.20 -7.41
N LEU A 290 -8.75 -17.87 -7.31
CA LEU A 290 -7.62 -16.96 -7.48
C LEU A 290 -6.53 -17.19 -6.42
N LEU A 291 -6.91 -17.35 -5.15
CA LEU A 291 -5.97 -17.65 -4.06
C LEU A 291 -5.25 -18.98 -4.31
N ASN A 292 -5.99 -20.03 -4.68
CA ASN A 292 -5.39 -21.34 -4.94
C ASN A 292 -4.44 -21.30 -6.14
N PHE A 293 -4.76 -20.55 -7.20
CA PHE A 293 -3.85 -20.33 -8.30
C PHE A 293 -2.56 -19.62 -7.84
N ILE A 294 -2.69 -18.47 -7.16
CA ILE A 294 -1.53 -17.68 -6.70
C ILE A 294 -0.59 -18.50 -5.80
N ILE A 295 -1.15 -19.27 -4.86
CA ILE A 295 -0.40 -20.05 -3.88
C ILE A 295 0.32 -21.24 -4.54
N ASN A 296 -0.32 -21.90 -5.51
CA ASN A 296 0.17 -23.17 -6.05
C ASN A 296 0.94 -23.06 -7.37
N SER A 297 0.82 -21.95 -8.10
CA SER A 297 1.36 -21.82 -9.46
C SER A 297 2.87 -21.60 -9.53
N THR A 298 3.53 -21.24 -8.43
CA THR A 298 4.98 -20.98 -8.46
C THR A 298 5.69 -21.41 -7.17
N THR A 299 6.99 -21.69 -7.31
CA THR A 299 7.91 -21.88 -6.18
C THR A 299 8.92 -20.74 -6.23
N PHE A 300 8.80 -19.80 -5.31
CA PHE A 300 9.61 -18.58 -5.30
C PHE A 300 11.02 -18.84 -4.79
N PHE A 301 11.99 -18.22 -5.47
CA PHE A 301 13.43 -18.24 -5.20
C PHE A 301 14.03 -19.65 -5.19
N ASN A 302 13.45 -20.57 -5.97
CA ASN A 302 13.89 -21.96 -6.04
C ASN A 302 15.29 -22.11 -6.64
N LEU A 303 16.07 -23.06 -6.13
CA LEU A 303 17.42 -23.41 -6.62
C LEU A 303 17.45 -24.64 -7.53
N ILE A 304 16.33 -25.33 -7.73
CA ILE A 304 16.33 -26.65 -8.39
C ILE A 304 16.38 -26.54 -9.93
N ASN A 305 15.95 -25.41 -10.52
CA ASN A 305 15.93 -25.19 -11.99
C ASN A 305 16.67 -23.90 -12.41
N LEU A 306 17.95 -23.78 -12.06
CA LEU A 306 18.75 -22.58 -12.35
C LEU A 306 19.11 -22.37 -13.84
N ASN A 307 18.84 -23.37 -14.68
CA ASN A 307 19.16 -23.37 -16.11
C ASN A 307 18.01 -22.87 -16.99
N GLU A 308 16.85 -22.52 -16.43
CA GLU A 308 15.73 -21.96 -17.17
C GLU A 308 16.00 -20.51 -17.59
N ASP A 309 15.49 -20.13 -18.77
CA ASP A 309 15.44 -18.73 -19.20
C ASP A 309 14.66 -17.91 -18.16
N PHE A 310 15.20 -16.75 -17.77
CA PHE A 310 14.65 -15.88 -16.70
C PHE A 310 14.73 -16.42 -15.27
N ASN A 311 15.73 -17.23 -14.94
CA ASN A 311 16.02 -17.56 -13.55
C ASN A 311 16.54 -16.37 -12.72
N TRP A 312 15.98 -16.13 -11.53
CA TRP A 312 16.34 -15.01 -10.64
C TRP A 312 17.82 -14.93 -10.23
N ARG A 313 18.54 -16.05 -10.22
CA ARG A 313 19.93 -16.09 -9.76
C ARG A 313 20.89 -15.53 -10.80
N ASN A 314 20.58 -15.73 -12.07
CA ASN A 314 21.48 -15.44 -13.19
C ASN A 314 20.90 -14.41 -14.18
N ASN A 315 19.64 -14.02 -14.03
CA ASN A 315 18.95 -13.09 -14.92
C ASN A 315 18.28 -11.95 -14.13
N GLN A 316 18.70 -10.72 -14.42
CA GLN A 316 18.21 -9.50 -13.75
C GLN A 316 16.70 -9.30 -13.93
N LEU A 317 16.20 -9.56 -15.14
CA LEU A 317 14.78 -9.43 -15.43
C LEU A 317 13.99 -10.52 -14.70
N GLY A 318 14.53 -11.74 -14.64
CA GLY A 318 13.99 -12.83 -13.83
C GLY A 318 13.86 -12.45 -12.36
N TYR A 319 14.93 -11.89 -11.78
CA TYR A 319 14.94 -11.42 -10.39
C TYR A 319 13.87 -10.37 -10.11
N LYS A 320 13.79 -9.35 -10.99
CA LYS A 320 12.79 -8.28 -10.89
C LYS A 320 11.36 -8.80 -11.01
N ILE A 321 11.11 -9.69 -11.97
CA ILE A 321 9.80 -10.31 -12.17
C ILE A 321 9.41 -11.10 -10.92
N GLU A 322 10.32 -11.91 -10.39
CA GLU A 322 10.03 -12.78 -9.25
C GLU A 322 9.79 -12.01 -7.95
N LEU A 323 10.58 -10.97 -7.66
CA LEU A 323 10.33 -10.05 -6.54
C LEU A 323 8.95 -9.40 -6.62
N LYS A 324 8.58 -8.90 -7.81
CA LYS A 324 7.30 -8.25 -8.04
C LYS A 324 6.14 -9.24 -7.93
N MET A 325 6.29 -10.44 -8.49
CA MET A 325 5.28 -11.50 -8.37
C MET A 325 5.05 -11.88 -6.91
N LEU A 326 6.13 -12.09 -6.13
CA LEU A 326 6.03 -12.41 -4.71
C LEU A 326 5.35 -11.28 -3.95
N PHE A 327 5.72 -10.02 -4.21
CA PHE A 327 5.11 -8.87 -3.56
C PHE A 327 3.59 -8.83 -3.77
N TRP A 328 3.13 -8.89 -5.02
CA TRP A 328 1.69 -8.84 -5.30
C TRP A 328 0.96 -10.06 -4.73
N ALA A 329 1.57 -11.24 -4.78
CA ALA A 329 1.00 -12.46 -4.21
C ALA A 329 0.82 -12.36 -2.68
N LEU A 330 1.87 -11.95 -1.95
CA LEU A 330 1.83 -11.76 -0.51
C LEU A 330 0.84 -10.64 -0.14
N LEU A 331 0.91 -9.50 -0.83
CA LEU A 331 0.03 -8.37 -0.60
C LEU A 331 -1.44 -8.75 -0.76
N ALA A 332 -1.80 -9.39 -1.87
CA ALA A 332 -3.18 -9.80 -2.11
C ALA A 332 -3.66 -10.81 -1.06
N CYS A 333 -2.85 -11.82 -0.75
CA CYS A 333 -3.25 -12.86 0.17
C CYS A 333 -3.34 -12.35 1.62
N SER A 334 -2.53 -11.35 2.02
CA SER A 334 -2.60 -10.74 3.36
C SER A 334 -4.01 -10.25 3.72
N GLN A 335 -4.80 -9.84 2.71
CA GLN A 335 -6.17 -9.37 2.89
C GLN A 335 -7.18 -10.47 3.20
N TYR A 336 -6.77 -11.73 3.03
CA TYR A 336 -7.58 -12.92 3.24
C TYR A 336 -7.05 -13.78 4.39
N ALA A 337 -6.05 -13.27 5.12
CA ALA A 337 -5.61 -13.88 6.36
C ALA A 337 -6.63 -13.62 7.48
N PRO A 338 -6.78 -14.55 8.44
CA PRO A 338 -7.50 -14.26 9.67
C PRO A 338 -6.86 -13.04 10.35
N ARG A 339 -7.66 -12.03 10.72
CA ARG A 339 -7.14 -10.90 11.52
C ARG A 339 -6.59 -11.49 12.82
N LYS A 340 -5.35 -11.11 13.19
CA LYS A 340 -4.82 -11.44 14.52
C LYS A 340 -5.82 -10.95 15.57
N ALA A 341 -6.33 -11.89 16.37
CA ALA A 341 -7.28 -11.64 17.45
C ALA A 341 -6.64 -10.84 18.59
#